data_AF-A0A915KBL8-F1
#
_entry.id   AF-A0A915KBL8-F1
#
_cell.length_a   1.000
_cell.length_b   1.000
_cell.length_c   1.000
_cell.angle_alpha   90.00
_cell.angle_beta   90.00
_cell.angle_gamma   90.00
#
_symmetry.space_group_name_H-M   'P 1'
#
loop_
_entity.id
_entity.type
_entity.pdbx_description
1 polymer ?
#
loop_
_entity_poly.entity_id
_entity_poly.type
_entity_poly.pdbx_seq_one_letter_code
_entity_poly.pdbx_strand_id
1 'polypeptide(L)'
;MALQGIKPCRISKELRVSHGCVSKILSKWRETGSIHPGKIGGSKPKKSLPSVITAISIYKRWRPSMFSWEIRDRLLSDGMTEFCFCIHG
;
A
#
# COMPACT_ATOMS: atom_id res chain seq x y z
N MET A 1 17.43 26.15 -4.91
CA MET A 1 16.66 27.28 -4.36
C MET A 1 16.65 27.32 -2.83
N ALA A 2 15.90 26.44 -2.13
CA ALA A 2 15.86 26.49 -0.65
C ALA A 2 17.21 26.14 0.01
N LEU A 3 17.96 25.18 -0.54
CA LEU A 3 19.32 24.84 -0.10
C LEU A 3 20.34 25.97 -0.33
N GLN A 4 20.02 26.93 -1.20
CA GLN A 4 20.84 28.11 -1.47
C GLN A 4 20.44 29.30 -0.59
N GLY A 5 19.64 29.07 0.47
CA GLY A 5 19.21 30.12 1.41
C GLY A 5 18.10 31.04 0.88
N ILE A 6 17.49 30.74 -0.27
CA ILE A 6 16.42 31.56 -0.83
C ILE A 6 15.14 31.38 0.01
N LYS A 7 14.55 32.49 0.45
CA LYS A 7 13.32 32.48 1.26
C LYS A 7 12.16 31.81 0.52
N PRO A 8 11.34 30.96 1.18
CA PRO A 8 10.21 30.24 0.56
C PRO A 8 9.21 31.15 -0.18
N CYS A 9 9.01 32.38 0.29
CA CYS A 9 8.15 33.36 -0.36
C CYS A 9 8.65 33.77 -1.76
N ARG A 10 9.97 33.85 -1.96
CA ARG A 10 10.58 34.12 -3.27
C ARG A 10 10.45 32.91 -4.18
N ILE A 11 10.67 31.71 -3.64
CA ILE A 11 10.48 30.44 -4.35
C ILE A 11 9.05 30.32 -4.88
N SER A 12 8.05 30.63 -4.05
CA SER A 12 6.63 30.62 -4.45
C SER A 12 6.34 31.58 -5.62
N LYS A 13 6.89 32.80 -5.58
CA LYS A 13 6.71 33.80 -6.64
C LYS A 13 7.41 33.42 -7.94
N GLU A 14 8.64 32.91 -7.85
CA GLU A 14 9.46 32.56 -9.01
C GLU A 14 8.97 31.29 -9.71
N LEU A 15 8.58 30.27 -8.93
CA LEU A 15 8.01 29.03 -9.46
C LEU A 15 6.52 29.13 -9.79
N ARG A 16 5.86 30.26 -9.46
CA ARG A 16 4.42 30.49 -9.65
C ARG A 16 3.55 29.39 -9.00
N VAL A 17 3.96 28.94 -7.82
CA VAL A 17 3.32 27.87 -7.04
C VAL A 17 2.79 28.43 -5.73
N SER A 18 1.68 27.87 -5.22
CA SER A 18 1.10 28.31 -3.94
C SER A 18 2.07 28.13 -2.77
N HIS A 19 2.02 29.07 -1.82
CA HIS A 19 2.85 29.01 -0.60
C HIS A 19 2.67 27.68 0.15
N GLY A 20 1.44 27.16 0.21
CA GLY A 20 1.13 25.87 0.83
C GLY A 20 1.83 24.69 0.15
N CYS A 21 1.91 24.68 -1.19
CA CYS A 21 2.63 23.64 -1.92
C CYS A 21 4.15 23.71 -1.65
N VAL A 22 4.74 24.91 -1.68
CA VAL A 22 6.16 25.11 -1.34
C VAL A 22 6.45 24.63 0.08
N SER A 23 5.62 25.00 1.05
CA SER A 23 5.76 24.56 2.45
C SER A 23 5.69 23.04 2.59
N LYS A 24 4.75 22.40 1.88
CA LYS A 24 4.54 20.94 1.94
C LYS A 24 5.71 20.15 1.35
N ILE A 25 6.27 20.60 0.22
CA ILE A 25 7.45 19.99 -0.40
C ILE A 25 8.67 20.16 0.51
N LEU A 26 8.90 21.35 1.07
CA LEU A 26 10.04 21.61 1.95
C LEU A 26 9.96 20.82 3.26
N SER A 27 8.77 20.70 3.86
CA SER A 27 8.57 19.84 5.04
C SER A 27 8.95 18.40 4.73
N LYS A 28 8.36 17.85 3.66
CA LYS A 28 8.61 16.46 3.25
C LYS A 28 10.10 16.19 2.97
N TRP A 29 10.78 17.13 2.33
CA TRP A 29 12.22 17.02 2.05
C TRP A 29 13.03 16.94 3.35
N ARG A 30 12.70 17.75 4.36
CA ARG A 30 13.39 17.70 5.67
C ARG A 30 13.14 16.39 6.42
N GLU A 31 11.96 15.80 6.23
CA GLU A 31 11.55 14.57 6.91
C GLU A 31 12.09 13.30 6.23
N THR A 32 12.08 13.26 4.90
CA THR A 32 12.35 12.03 4.11
C THR A 32 13.55 12.13 3.17
N GLY A 33 14.04 13.33 2.89
CA GLY A 33 15.06 13.56 1.86
C GLY A 33 14.57 13.32 0.42
N SER A 34 13.26 13.11 0.20
CA SER A 34 12.71 12.81 -1.12
C SER A 34 11.83 13.93 -1.65
N ILE A 35 12.10 14.36 -2.89
CA ILE A 35 11.23 15.27 -3.66
C ILE A 35 10.08 14.54 -4.36
N HIS A 36 10.14 13.21 -4.44
CA HIS A 36 9.14 12.45 -5.18
C HIS A 36 7.79 12.55 -4.46
N PRO A 37 6.67 12.73 -5.18
CA PRO A 37 5.35 12.73 -4.56
C PRO A 37 5.11 11.41 -3.82
N GLY A 38 4.30 11.46 -2.76
CA GLY A 38 3.89 10.22 -2.09
C GLY A 38 3.09 9.37 -3.07
N LYS A 39 2.99 8.05 -2.83
CA LYS A 39 2.12 7.20 -3.63
C LYS A 39 0.67 7.66 -3.47
N ILE A 40 0.12 8.29 -4.51
CA ILE A 40 -1.27 8.74 -4.55
C ILE A 40 -2.09 7.58 -5.11
N GLY A 41 -3.02 7.08 -4.32
CA GLY A 41 -3.88 5.96 -4.73
C GLY A 41 -3.26 4.59 -4.44
N GLY A 42 -4.13 3.73 -3.92
CA GLY A 42 -3.82 2.37 -3.54
C GLY A 42 -4.79 1.95 -2.45
N SER A 43 -5.68 1.00 -2.75
CA SER A 43 -6.36 0.27 -1.70
C SER A 43 -5.28 -0.39 -0.84
N LYS A 44 -5.35 -0.23 0.49
CA LYS A 44 -4.60 -1.11 1.39
C LYS A 44 -4.92 -2.55 0.94
N PRO A 45 -3.94 -3.40 0.61
CA PRO A 45 -4.24 -4.78 0.31
C PRO A 45 -5.00 -5.31 1.53
N LYS A 46 -6.22 -5.84 1.32
CA LYS A 46 -6.94 -6.56 2.36
C LYS A 46 -6.00 -7.69 2.77
N LYS A 47 -5.32 -7.53 3.91
CA LYS A 47 -4.28 -8.44 4.38
C LYS A 47 -4.91 -9.83 4.45
N SER A 48 -4.48 -10.73 3.58
CA SER A 48 -4.63 -12.15 3.84
C SER A 48 -3.78 -12.46 5.08
N LEU A 49 -4.40 -13.05 6.09
CA LEU A 49 -3.68 -13.45 7.30
C LEU A 49 -2.61 -14.48 6.90
N PRO A 50 -1.37 -14.41 7.42
CA PRO A 50 -0.31 -15.36 7.06
C PRO A 50 -0.73 -16.82 7.25
N SER A 51 -1.58 -17.12 8.24
CA SER A 51 -2.14 -18.46 8.46
C SER A 51 -2.97 -18.98 7.29
N VAL A 52 -3.74 -18.13 6.62
CA VAL A 52 -4.55 -18.51 5.45
C VAL A 52 -3.63 -18.84 4.26
N ILE A 53 -2.59 -18.03 4.04
CA ILE A 53 -1.62 -18.28 2.95
C ILE A 53 -0.90 -19.62 3.18
N THR A 54 -0.50 -19.89 4.43
CA THR A 54 0.12 -21.16 4.81
C THR A 54 -0.83 -22.34 4.59
N ALA A 55 -2.09 -22.23 5.03
CA ALA A 55 -3.08 -23.29 4.84
C ALA A 55 -3.34 -23.59 3.36
N ILE A 56 -3.53 -22.55 2.51
CA ILE A 56 -3.67 -22.71 1.05
C ILE A 56 -2.48 -23.45 0.45
N SER A 57 -1.27 -23.08 0.88
CA SER A 57 -0.02 -23.68 0.39
C SER A 57 0.08 -25.17 0.78
N ILE A 58 -0.35 -25.51 2.00
CA ILE A 58 -0.42 -26.90 2.48
C ILE A 58 -1.44 -27.69 1.65
N TYR A 59 -2.67 -27.20 1.46
CA TYR A 59 -3.69 -27.94 0.70
C TYR A 59 -3.27 -28.14 -0.76
N LYS A 60 -2.70 -27.12 -1.42
CA LYS A 60 -2.19 -27.26 -2.78
C LYS A 60 -1.00 -28.20 -2.88
N ARG A 61 -0.17 -28.30 -1.84
CA ARG A 61 0.96 -29.23 -1.81
C ARG A 61 0.50 -30.68 -1.64
N TRP A 62 -0.51 -30.92 -0.79
CA TRP A 62 -1.06 -32.26 -0.57
C TRP A 62 -1.94 -32.74 -1.72
N ARG A 63 -2.72 -31.84 -2.33
CA ARG A 63 -3.61 -32.15 -3.45
C ARG A 63 -3.55 -31.03 -4.49
N PRO A 64 -2.61 -31.07 -5.44
CA PRO A 64 -2.46 -30.03 -6.46
C PRO A 64 -3.65 -29.95 -7.44
N SER A 65 -4.47 -31.02 -7.51
CA SER A 65 -5.72 -31.04 -8.29
C SER A 65 -6.89 -30.34 -7.60
N MET A 66 -6.72 -29.86 -6.36
CA MET A 66 -7.78 -29.19 -5.62
C MET A 66 -8.07 -27.79 -6.22
N PHE A 67 -9.33 -27.53 -6.53
CA PHE A 67 -9.78 -26.28 -7.10
C PHE A 67 -9.86 -25.15 -6.06
N SER A 68 -9.76 -23.89 -6.52
CA SER A 68 -9.78 -22.71 -5.65
C SER A 68 -11.03 -22.62 -4.76
N TRP A 69 -12.18 -23.10 -5.24
CA TRP A 69 -13.42 -23.12 -4.47
C TRP A 69 -13.44 -24.22 -3.39
N GLU A 70 -12.81 -25.37 -3.64
CA GLU A 70 -12.68 -26.45 -2.65
C GLU A 70 -11.77 -26.03 -1.50
N ILE A 71 -10.68 -25.32 -1.82
CA ILE A 71 -9.79 -24.72 -0.81
C ILE A 71 -10.55 -23.70 0.03
N ARG A 72 -11.39 -22.86 -0.61
CA ARG A 72 -12.24 -21.88 0.09
C ARG A 72 -13.20 -22.56 1.06
N ASP A 73 -13.88 -23.61 0.63
CA ASP A 73 -14.84 -24.34 1.46
C ASP A 73 -14.17 -25.01 2.67
N ARG A 74 -12.96 -25.56 2.45
CA ARG A 74 -12.16 -26.14 3.54
C ARG A 74 -11.69 -25.09 4.54
N LEU A 75 -11.24 -23.93 4.07
CA LEU A 75 -10.85 -22.81 4.94
C LEU A 75 -12.03 -22.28 5.76
N LEU A 76 -13.23 -22.22 5.17
CA LEU A 76 -14.46 -21.84 5.87
C LEU A 76 -14.83 -22.88 6.93
N SER A 77 -14.71 -24.17 6.61
CA SER A 77 -14.95 -25.28 7.54
C SER A 77 -13.98 -25.27 8.74
N ASP A 78 -12.72 -24.88 8.51
CA ASP A 78 -11.70 -24.75 9.55
C ASP A 78 -11.83 -23.44 10.36
N GLY A 79 -12.92 -22.68 10.18
CA GLY A 79 -13.26 -21.48 10.96
C GLY A 79 -12.55 -20.19 10.51
N MET A 80 -11.95 -20.17 9.32
CA MET A 80 -11.26 -18.98 8.76
C MET A 80 -12.25 -18.06 8.00
N THR A 81 -13.42 -17.78 8.61
CA THR A 81 -14.59 -17.13 7.98
C THR A 81 -14.44 -15.64 7.73
N GLU A 82 -13.58 -14.93 8.47
CA GLU A 82 -13.43 -13.47 8.39
C GLU A 82 -12.73 -12.94 7.12
N PHE A 83 -12.24 -13.82 6.23
CA PHE A 83 -11.34 -13.43 5.12
C PHE A 83 -11.80 -13.89 3.72
N CYS A 84 -13.02 -14.43 3.59
CA CYS A 84 -13.53 -15.07 2.37
C CYS A 84 -13.65 -14.15 1.13
N PHE A 85 -13.55 -12.82 1.30
CA PHE A 85 -13.68 -11.88 0.18
C PHE A 85 -12.50 -11.84 -0.82
N CYS A 86 -11.40 -12.57 -0.58
CA CYS A 86 -10.23 -12.56 -1.47
C CYS A 86 -10.15 -13.74 -2.48
N ILE A 87 -11.03 -14.75 -2.40
CA ILE A 87 -11.04 -15.91 -3.32
C ILE A 87 -12.14 -15.75 -4.39
N HIS A 88 -12.23 -14.56 -4.99
CA HIS A 88 -13.11 -14.28 -6.14
C HIS A 88 -12.39 -13.37 -7.15
N GLY A 89 -11.16 -13.75 -7.50
CA GLY A 89 -10.38 -13.19 -8.60
C GLY A 89 -9.85 -14.32 -9.45
#